data_AF-A0A9X6X7P0-F1
#
_entry.id   AF-A0A9X6X7P0-F1
#
_cell.length_a   1.000
_cell.length_b   1.000
_cell.length_c   1.000
_cell.angle_alpha   90.00
_cell.angle_beta   90.00
_cell.angle_gamma   90.00
#
_symmetry.space_group_name_H-M   'P 1'
#
loop_
_entity.id
_entity.type
_entity.pdbx_description
1 polymer ?
#
loop_
_entity_poly.entity_id
_entity_poly.type
_entity_poly.pdbx_seq_one_letter_code
_entity_poly.pdbx_strand_id
1 'polypeptide(L)'
;MMKEIWIEAEAWSNGYDIYDENTDVKVIFEDDTEGVATFITYKNILSLREKNQATGECLNGKYFWARDMLLIEDISRKTITDVVIQLLKDDEFWSVFKKC
;
A
#
# COMPACT_ATOMS: atom_id res chain seq x y z
N MET A 1 21.09 -3.14 1.47
CA MET A 1 20.49 -2.68 0.20
C MET A 1 19.18 -3.43 -0.02
N MET A 2 18.23 -2.86 -0.76
CA MET A 2 17.01 -3.58 -1.14
C MET A 2 17.36 -4.71 -2.11
N LYS A 3 16.93 -5.92 -1.80
CA LYS A 3 17.15 -7.14 -2.58
C LYS A 3 15.95 -7.43 -3.47
N GLU A 4 14.74 -7.34 -2.90
CA GLU A 4 13.49 -7.66 -3.60
C GLU A 4 12.34 -6.77 -3.14
N ILE A 5 11.41 -6.50 -4.06
CA ILE A 5 10.11 -5.90 -3.77
C ILE A 5 8.98 -6.77 -4.36
N TRP A 6 8.20 -7.34 -3.46
CA TRP A 6 7.02 -8.14 -3.77
C TRP A 6 5.77 -7.28 -3.60
N ILE A 7 4.87 -7.34 -4.59
CA ILE A 7 3.62 -6.58 -4.66
C ILE A 7 2.49 -7.58 -4.81
N GLU A 8 1.59 -7.65 -3.83
CA GLU A 8 0.52 -8.63 -3.80
C GLU A 8 -0.37 -8.58 -5.06
N ALA A 9 -0.69 -7.38 -5.55
CA ALA A 9 -1.57 -7.20 -6.70
C ALA A 9 -1.07 -7.89 -7.97
N GLU A 10 0.25 -8.05 -8.12
CA GLU A 10 0.81 -8.76 -9.28
C GLU A 10 0.55 -10.27 -9.25
N ALA A 11 0.17 -10.84 -8.09
CA ALA A 11 -0.23 -12.23 -7.97
C ALA A 11 -1.73 -12.45 -8.23
N TRP A 12 -2.53 -11.39 -8.40
CA TRP A 12 -3.98 -11.51 -8.62
C TRP A 12 -4.30 -12.02 -10.04
N SER A 13 -5.28 -12.92 -10.15
CA SER A 13 -5.62 -13.58 -11.43
C SER A 13 -6.51 -12.78 -12.37
N ASN A 14 -7.21 -11.75 -11.88
CA ASN A 14 -8.35 -11.15 -12.58
C ASN A 14 -8.07 -9.78 -13.22
N GLY A 15 -6.82 -9.34 -13.25
CA GLY A 15 -6.49 -7.93 -13.55
C GLY A 15 -6.98 -7.00 -12.44
N TYR A 16 -6.48 -5.77 -12.42
CA TYR A 16 -6.79 -4.78 -11.38
C TYR A 16 -6.69 -3.36 -11.92
N ASP A 17 -7.48 -2.44 -11.36
CA ASP A 17 -7.37 -1.01 -11.66
C ASP A 17 -6.24 -0.42 -10.82
N ILE A 18 -5.09 -0.15 -11.44
CA ILE A 18 -3.92 0.41 -10.72
C ILE A 18 -4.25 1.70 -9.97
N TYR A 19 -5.35 2.40 -10.30
CA TYR A 19 -5.75 3.62 -9.64
C TYR A 19 -6.80 3.42 -8.54
N ASP A 20 -7.47 2.28 -8.40
CA ASP A 20 -8.63 2.12 -7.49
C ASP A 20 -8.52 0.86 -6.61
N GLU A 21 -7.32 0.57 -6.12
CA GLU A 21 -7.02 -0.65 -5.38
C GLU A 21 -6.19 -0.38 -4.12
N ASN A 22 -6.03 -1.42 -3.31
CA ASN A 22 -4.98 -1.50 -2.29
C ASN A 22 -4.16 -2.75 -2.49
N THR A 23 -2.91 -2.75 -2.04
CA THR A 23 -2.02 -3.90 -2.15
C THR A 23 -1.01 -3.92 -1.03
N ASP A 24 -0.71 -5.11 -0.51
CA ASP A 24 0.44 -5.27 0.38
C ASP A 24 1.75 -5.24 -0.41
N VAL A 25 2.70 -4.47 0.11
CA VAL A 25 4.07 -4.36 -0.41
C VAL A 25 5.02 -4.92 0.62
N LYS A 26 5.82 -5.90 0.21
CA LYS A 26 6.91 -6.46 1.01
C LYS A 26 8.26 -6.09 0.39
N VAL A 27 9.15 -5.58 1.22
CA VAL A 27 10.55 -5.28 0.85
C VAL A 27 11.47 -6.20 1.63
N ILE A 28 12.32 -6.93 0.91
CA ILE A 28 13.34 -7.83 1.47
C ILE A 28 14.70 -7.17 1.26
N PHE A 29 15.50 -7.09 2.32
CA PHE A 29 16.87 -6.56 2.28
C PHE A 29 17.90 -7.68 2.15
N GLU A 30 19.14 -7.31 1.80
CA GLU A 30 20.26 -8.26 1.66
C GLU A 30 20.61 -9.01 2.96
N ASP A 31 20.27 -8.46 4.13
CA ASP A 31 20.47 -9.09 5.44
C ASP A 31 19.25 -9.93 5.88
N ASP A 32 18.36 -10.24 4.93
CA ASP A 32 17.10 -10.96 5.12
C ASP A 32 16.12 -10.28 6.10
N THR A 33 16.35 -9.00 6.46
CA THR A 33 15.31 -8.23 7.13
C THR A 33 14.17 -7.92 6.15
N GLU A 34 12.94 -7.93 6.66
CA GLU A 34 11.74 -7.67 5.86
C GLU A 34 10.91 -6.54 6.46
N GLY A 35 10.33 -5.72 5.59
CA GLY A 35 9.31 -4.74 5.93
C GLY A 35 8.04 -4.99 5.13
N VAL A 36 6.87 -4.77 5.75
CA VAL A 36 5.56 -4.83 5.10
C VAL A 36 4.74 -3.55 5.36
N ALA A 37 4.03 -3.08 4.34
CA ALA A 37 3.09 -1.98 4.42
C ALA A 37 1.93 -2.19 3.42
N THR A 38 0.76 -1.64 3.73
CA THR A 38 -0.40 -1.67 2.84
C THR A 38 -0.49 -0.35 2.08
N PHE A 39 -0.36 -0.40 0.76
CA PHE A 39 -0.47 0.77 -0.12
C PHE A 39 -1.91 0.89 -0.61
N ILE A 40 -2.52 2.06 -0.46
CA ILE A 40 -3.92 2.30 -0.81
C ILE A 40 -4.00 3.51 -1.72
N THR A 41 -4.64 3.39 -2.88
CA THR A 41 -4.75 4.55 -3.76
C THR A 41 -5.71 5.59 -3.21
N TYR A 42 -5.49 6.86 -3.55
CA TYR A 42 -6.42 7.93 -3.19
C TYR A 42 -7.84 7.68 -3.71
N LYS A 43 -7.98 7.17 -4.94
CA LYS A 43 -9.28 6.84 -5.51
C LYS A 43 -9.92 5.64 -4.80
N ASN A 44 -9.14 4.64 -4.36
CA ASN A 44 -9.66 3.54 -3.54
C ASN A 44 -10.25 4.02 -2.21
N ILE A 45 -9.61 4.98 -1.53
CA ILE A 45 -10.18 5.59 -0.32
C ILE A 45 -11.51 6.28 -0.59
N LEU A 46 -11.65 6.97 -1.73
CA LEU A 46 -12.91 7.62 -2.11
C LEU A 46 -14.00 6.57 -2.41
N SER A 47 -13.69 5.56 -3.23
CA SER A 47 -14.59 4.46 -3.56
C SER A 47 -15.05 3.70 -2.30
N LEU A 48 -14.12 3.40 -1.40
CA LEU A 48 -14.41 2.76 -0.11
C LEU A 48 -15.27 3.65 0.78
N ARG A 49 -15.02 4.96 0.82
CA ARG A 49 -15.85 5.90 1.58
C ARG A 49 -17.28 5.93 1.07
N GLU A 50 -17.49 6.01 -0.24
CA GLU A 50 -18.82 6.00 -0.86
C GLU A 50 -19.56 4.70 -0.58
N LYS A 51 -18.87 3.55 -0.75
CA LYS A 51 -19.40 2.24 -0.37
C LYS A 51 -19.81 2.24 1.11
N ASN A 52 -18.92 2.67 2.01
CA ASN A 52 -19.16 2.67 3.45
C ASN A 52 -20.30 3.61 3.86
N GLN A 53 -20.52 4.72 3.15
CA GLN A 53 -21.69 5.58 3.32
C GLN A 53 -22.99 4.87 2.94
N ALA A 54 -22.98 4.08 1.86
CA ALA A 54 -24.14 3.34 1.38
C ALA A 54 -24.46 2.10 2.23
N THR A 55 -23.44 1.43 2.78
CA THR A 55 -23.60 0.18 3.56
C THR A 55 -23.70 0.40 5.06
N GLY A 56 -23.33 1.58 5.54
CA GLY A 56 -23.22 1.91 6.96
C GLY A 56 -21.92 1.43 7.63
N GLU A 57 -21.03 0.79 6.88
CA GLU A 57 -19.69 0.41 7.36
C GLU A 57 -18.87 1.63 7.79
N CYS A 58 -17.89 1.40 8.68
CA CYS A 58 -16.99 2.43 9.21
C CYS A 58 -17.73 3.71 9.67
N LEU A 59 -18.80 3.51 10.46
CA LEU A 59 -19.69 4.57 10.94
C LEU A 59 -20.23 5.43 9.78
N ASN A 60 -20.85 4.80 8.78
CA ASN A 60 -21.34 5.45 7.56
C ASN A 60 -20.22 6.24 6.83
N GLY A 61 -19.05 5.61 6.67
CA GLY A 61 -17.89 6.20 5.99
C GLY A 61 -17.28 7.43 6.69
N LYS A 62 -17.44 7.56 8.02
CA LYS A 62 -16.82 8.63 8.80
C LYS A 62 -15.33 8.41 9.06
N TYR A 63 -14.88 7.16 8.99
CA TYR A 63 -13.48 6.81 9.07
C TYR A 63 -13.16 5.68 8.09
N PHE A 64 -11.87 5.46 7.87
CA PHE A 64 -11.31 4.27 7.28
C PHE A 64 -9.98 4.00 8.00
N TRP A 65 -9.61 2.75 8.16
CA TRP A 65 -8.31 2.41 8.70
C TRP A 65 -7.81 1.11 8.09
N ALA A 66 -6.51 1.05 7.88
CA ALA A 66 -5.76 -0.16 7.61
C ALA A 66 -4.48 -0.10 8.44
N ARG A 67 -3.96 -1.26 8.81
CA ARG A 67 -2.70 -1.35 9.54
C ARG A 67 -1.56 -0.98 8.59
N ASP A 68 -0.55 -0.26 9.08
CA ASP A 68 0.69 0.02 8.34
C ASP A 68 0.42 0.63 6.94
N MET A 69 -0.56 1.55 6.87
CA MET A 69 -1.09 2.08 5.62
C MET A 69 -0.30 3.28 5.07
N LEU A 70 -0.13 3.34 3.75
CA LEU A 70 0.38 4.49 3.00
C LEU A 70 -0.58 4.82 1.86
N LEU A 71 -0.86 6.11 1.66
CA LEU A 71 -1.66 6.58 0.53
C LEU A 71 -0.77 6.88 -0.69
N ILE A 72 -1.18 6.38 -1.86
CA ILE A 72 -0.41 6.50 -3.11
C ILE A 72 -1.31 6.92 -4.29
N GLU A 73 -0.72 7.44 -5.36
CA GLU A 73 -1.45 7.80 -6.58
C GLU A 73 -1.97 6.55 -7.33
N ASP A 74 -1.11 5.54 -7.49
CA ASP A 74 -1.39 4.28 -8.16
C ASP A 74 -0.54 3.15 -7.59
N ILE A 75 -0.96 1.90 -7.81
CA ILE A 75 -0.25 0.69 -7.37
C ILE A 75 0.61 0.06 -8.48
N SER A 76 1.02 0.81 -9.51
CA SER A 76 1.97 0.29 -10.48
C SER A 76 3.31 0.03 -9.80
N ARG A 77 4.02 -1.01 -10.27
CA ARG A 77 5.37 -1.35 -9.80
C ARG A 77 6.32 -0.15 -9.82
N LYS A 78 6.21 0.70 -10.84
CA LYS A 78 7.06 1.90 -10.97
C LYS A 78 6.82 2.86 -9.81
N THR A 79 5.57 3.28 -9.58
CA THR A 79 5.23 4.25 -8.55
C THR A 79 5.54 3.69 -7.15
N ILE A 80 5.20 2.43 -6.88
CA ILE A 80 5.54 1.76 -5.61
C ILE A 80 7.06 1.74 -5.38
N THR A 81 7.85 1.37 -6.40
CA THR A 81 9.31 1.31 -6.28
C THR A 81 9.90 2.70 -6.03
N ASP A 82 9.43 3.73 -6.74
CA ASP A 82 9.89 5.11 -6.56
C ASP A 82 9.60 5.62 -5.14
N VAL A 83 8.41 5.32 -4.59
CA VAL A 83 8.05 5.66 -3.20
C VAL A 83 8.95 4.93 -2.20
N VAL A 84 9.16 3.62 -2.36
CA VAL A 84 10.05 2.85 -1.47
C VAL A 84 11.48 3.41 -1.50
N ILE A 85 12.01 3.72 -2.68
CA ILE A 85 13.34 4.33 -2.82
C ILE A 85 13.39 5.69 -2.13
N GLN A 86 12.35 6.51 -2.23
CA GLN A 86 12.29 7.80 -1.56
C GLN A 86 12.28 7.65 -0.03
N LEU A 87 11.42 6.78 0.51
CA LEU A 87 11.37 6.48 1.95
C LEU A 87 12.72 5.98 2.51
N LEU A 88 13.45 5.19 1.72
CA LEU A 88 14.80 4.74 2.11
C LEU A 88 15.83 5.87 2.08
N LYS A 89 15.74 6.80 1.12
CA LYS A 89 16.64 7.96 1.04
C LYS A 89 16.41 8.94 2.18
N ASP A 90 15.17 9.07 2.64
CA ASP A 90 14.76 10.01 3.68
C ASP A 90 14.86 9.42 5.10
N ASP A 91 15.29 8.15 5.23
CA ASP A 91 15.33 7.40 6.50
C ASP A 91 13.94 7.24 7.17
N GLU A 92 12.88 7.30 6.36
CA GLU A 92 11.48 7.19 6.79
C GLU A 92 10.90 5.78 6.62
N PHE A 93 11.64 4.88 5.96
CA PHE A 93 11.17 3.53 5.63
C PHE A 93 10.52 2.80 6.81
N TRP A 94 11.21 2.74 7.95
CA TRP A 94 10.70 2.03 9.15
C TRP A 94 9.63 2.79 9.93
N SER A 95 9.34 4.04 9.57
CA SER A 95 8.19 4.79 10.09
C SER A 95 6.89 4.40 9.36
N VAL A 96 7.01 3.89 8.13
CA VAL A 96 5.89 3.46 7.29
C VAL A 96 5.74 1.94 7.28
N PHE A 97 6.84 1.23 7.04
CA PHE A 97 6.86 -0.22 6.98
C PHE A 97 7.02 -0.82 8.36
N LYS A 98 6.16 -1.78 8.67
CA LYS A 98 6.33 -2.62 9.85
C LYS A 98 7.40 -3.66 9.58
N LYS A 99 8.36 -3.76 10.49
CA LYS A 99 9.35 -4.83 10.51
C LYS A 99 8.71 -6.19 10.85
N CYS A 100 9.01 -7.21 10.06
CA CYS A 100 8.57 -8.60 10.28
C CYS A 100 9.49 -9.35 11.25
#